data_AF-X1EL49-F1
#
_entry.id   AF-X1EL49-F1
#
_cell.length_a   1.000
_cell.length_b   1.000
_cell.length_c   1.000
_cell.angle_alpha   90.00
_cell.angle_beta   90.00
_cell.angle_gamma   90.00
#
_symmetry.space_group_name_H-M   'P 1'
#
loop_
_entity.id
_entity.type
_entity.pdbx_description
1 polymer ?
#
loop_
_entity_poly.entity_id
_entity_poly.type
_entity_poly.pdbx_seq_one_letter_code
_entity_poly.pdbx_strand_id
1 'polypeptide(L)'
;MQNDNHLLLAIGANEVWQIDIFILCQGHETADIKIGFSYPVGCGIHWGLIAAGADLNTRTWGLSDFGSTDYLHPENDEISLAISLANITGYRFSLIVINGGNAGNLNLQWAQKTKTVADTTVLENSCLIGNQLA
;
A
#
# COMPACT_ATOMS: atom_id res chain seq x y z
N MET A 1 -4.72 3.31 11.37
CA MET A 1 -4.90 3.73 9.97
C MET A 1 -6.38 3.61 9.61
N GLN A 2 -6.83 4.20 8.51
CA GLN A 2 -8.19 4.01 7.99
C GLN A 2 -8.17 3.06 6.79
N ASN A 3 -9.24 2.29 6.63
CA ASN A 3 -9.47 1.47 5.45
C ASN A 3 -9.78 2.37 4.25
N ASP A 4 -9.17 2.09 3.11
CA ASP A 4 -9.60 2.70 1.87
C ASP A 4 -10.96 2.12 1.44
N ASN A 5 -11.79 2.95 0.82
CA ASN A 5 -13.13 2.52 0.40
C ASN A 5 -13.15 1.89 -1.00
N HIS A 6 -12.07 2.02 -1.76
CA HIS A 6 -11.99 1.59 -3.16
C HIS A 6 -10.86 0.61 -3.43
N LEU A 7 -9.77 0.66 -2.65
CA LEU A 7 -8.61 -0.22 -2.83
C LEU A 7 -8.73 -1.51 -2.00
N LEU A 8 -9.76 -2.29 -2.34
CA LEU A 8 -10.09 -3.55 -1.68
C LEU A 8 -10.35 -4.69 -2.67
N LEU A 9 -10.08 -5.92 -2.24
CA LEU A 9 -10.32 -7.13 -2.99
C LEU A 9 -10.99 -8.17 -2.11
N ALA A 10 -12.12 -8.70 -2.57
CA ALA A 10 -12.73 -9.86 -1.94
C ALA A 10 -11.88 -11.11 -2.24
N ILE A 11 -11.51 -11.84 -1.21
CA ILE A 11 -10.76 -13.09 -1.27
C ILE A 11 -11.59 -14.20 -0.61
N GLY A 12 -11.73 -15.31 -1.33
CA GLY A 12 -12.40 -16.52 -0.86
C GLY A 12 -11.58 -17.28 0.17
N ALA A 13 -12.24 -18.23 0.85
CA ALA A 13 -11.57 -19.11 1.80
C ALA A 13 -10.59 -20.04 1.08
N ASN A 14 -9.40 -20.23 1.67
CA ASN A 14 -8.32 -21.08 1.16
C ASN A 14 -7.76 -20.69 -0.22
N GLU A 15 -7.94 -19.43 -0.64
CA GLU A 15 -7.37 -18.92 -1.89
C GLU A 15 -5.95 -18.36 -1.68
N VAL A 16 -5.15 -18.42 -2.74
CA VAL A 16 -3.83 -17.77 -2.80
C VAL A 16 -3.82 -16.73 -3.91
N TRP A 17 -3.34 -15.53 -3.62
CA TRP A 17 -3.33 -14.40 -4.56
C TRP A 17 -1.95 -13.77 -4.68
N GLN A 18 -1.57 -13.38 -5.90
CA GLN A 18 -0.59 -12.34 -6.14
C GLN A 18 -1.33 -11.02 -6.35
N ILE A 19 -0.94 -9.98 -5.62
CA ILE A 19 -1.59 -8.67 -5.71
C ILE A 19 -0.54 -7.60 -5.95
N ASP A 20 -0.84 -6.70 -6.89
CA ASP A 20 -0.09 -5.49 -7.14
C ASP A 20 -0.98 -4.29 -6.82
N ILE A 21 -0.47 -3.38 -5.99
CA ILE A 21 -1.17 -2.16 -5.60
C ILE A 21 -0.36 -0.99 -6.09
N PHE A 22 -1.02 -0.08 -6.80
CA PHE A 22 -0.44 1.19 -7.18
C PHE A 22 -1.26 2.33 -6.57
N ILE A 23 -0.60 3.22 -5.83
CA ILE A 23 -1.25 4.40 -5.26
C ILE A 23 -0.62 5.68 -5.77
N LEU A 24 -1.47 6.67 -6.03
CA LEU A 24 -1.11 8.06 -6.17
C LEU A 24 -1.51 8.76 -4.87
N CYS A 25 -0.62 9.58 -4.33
CA CYS A 25 -0.93 10.35 -3.14
C CYS A 25 -0.27 11.73 -3.19
N GLN A 26 -0.79 12.63 -2.39
CA GLN A 26 -0.30 14.00 -2.26
C GLN A 26 -0.59 14.49 -0.85
N GLY A 27 0.29 15.31 -0.30
CA GLY A 27 0.11 15.93 1.02
C GLY A 27 1.34 16.74 1.40
N HIS A 28 1.35 17.33 2.59
CA HIS A 28 2.50 18.13 3.01
C HIS A 28 3.80 17.30 3.05
N GLU A 29 4.95 17.91 2.74
CA GLU A 29 6.23 17.19 2.64
C GLU A 29 6.68 16.52 3.96
N THR A 30 6.24 17.07 5.09
CA THR A 30 6.49 16.51 6.43
C THR A 30 5.35 15.64 6.96
N ALA A 31 4.28 15.46 6.19
CA ALA A 31 3.11 14.68 6.60
C ALA A 31 3.44 13.18 6.67
N ASP A 32 4.26 12.70 5.72
CA ASP A 32 4.43 11.30 5.33
C ASP A 32 3.08 10.55 5.13
N ILE A 33 3.12 9.43 4.42
CA ILE A 33 2.00 8.48 4.36
C ILE A 33 2.40 7.17 5.02
N LYS A 34 1.56 6.67 5.92
CA LYS A 34 1.63 5.32 6.48
C LYS A 34 0.77 4.39 5.66
N ILE A 35 1.30 3.22 5.34
CA ILE A 35 0.61 2.16 4.59
C ILE A 35 0.62 0.88 5.41
N GLY A 36 -0.52 0.17 5.42
CA GLY A 36 -0.68 -1.16 5.96
C GLY A 36 -1.91 -1.85 5.35
N PHE A 37 -2.36 -2.95 5.95
CA PHE A 37 -3.43 -3.78 5.39
C PHE A 37 -4.37 -4.29 6.48
N SER A 38 -5.67 -4.35 6.17
CA SER A 38 -6.63 -5.18 6.92
C SER A 38 -7.01 -6.39 6.09
N TYR A 39 -7.19 -7.53 6.74
CA TYR A 39 -7.42 -8.81 6.06
C TYR A 39 -8.19 -9.78 6.97
N PRO A 40 -8.75 -10.88 6.41
CA PRO A 40 -9.49 -11.87 7.18
C PRO A 40 -8.62 -12.56 8.24
N VAL A 41 -9.25 -12.99 9.35
CA VAL A 41 -8.56 -13.74 10.40
C VAL A 41 -8.02 -15.06 9.85
N GLY A 42 -6.74 -15.33 10.10
CA GLY A 42 -6.04 -16.52 9.62
C GLY A 42 -5.43 -16.37 8.23
N CYS A 43 -5.43 -15.18 7.65
CA CYS A 43 -4.72 -14.85 6.41
C CYS A 43 -3.25 -14.50 6.71
N GLY A 44 -2.33 -14.98 5.86
CA GLY A 44 -0.93 -14.56 5.84
C GLY A 44 -0.64 -13.67 4.63
N ILE A 45 0.15 -12.59 4.81
CA ILE A 45 0.46 -11.63 3.75
C ILE A 45 1.95 -11.34 3.68
N HIS A 46 2.63 -11.76 2.63
CA HIS A 46 3.98 -11.28 2.34
C HIS A 46 3.89 -10.08 1.42
N TRP A 47 4.48 -8.94 1.77
CA TRP A 47 4.39 -7.74 0.95
C TRP A 47 5.68 -6.91 0.95
N GLY A 48 5.82 -6.06 -0.06
CA GLY A 48 6.93 -5.13 -0.16
C GLY A 48 6.64 -3.95 -1.07
N LEU A 49 7.41 -2.89 -0.88
CA LEU A 49 7.44 -1.72 -1.74
C LEU A 49 8.40 -1.99 -2.91
N ILE A 50 7.88 -1.92 -4.14
CA ILE A 50 8.61 -2.21 -5.37
C ILE A 50 9.19 -0.94 -5.98
N ALA A 51 8.48 0.19 -5.90
CA ALA A 51 8.96 1.46 -6.45
C ALA A 51 8.26 2.65 -5.80
N ALA A 52 8.97 3.79 -5.75
CA ALA A 52 8.41 5.08 -5.39
C ALA A 52 8.86 6.14 -6.42
N GLY A 53 7.90 6.89 -6.95
CA GLY A 53 8.16 8.05 -7.80
C GLY A 53 7.84 9.32 -7.02
N ALA A 54 8.87 10.11 -6.70
CA ALA A 54 8.72 11.38 -5.95
C ALA A 54 8.26 12.56 -6.81
N ASP A 55 8.30 12.43 -8.15
CA ASP A 55 8.02 13.55 -9.04
C ASP A 55 7.51 13.11 -10.42
N LEU A 56 6.27 13.49 -10.77
CA LEU A 56 5.75 13.33 -12.12
C LEU A 56 6.43 14.27 -13.13
N ASN A 57 7.10 15.35 -12.70
CA ASN A 57 7.80 16.28 -13.59
C ASN A 57 9.05 15.65 -14.20
N THR A 58 9.76 14.79 -13.47
CA THR A 58 10.89 14.03 -14.03
C THR A 58 10.42 12.83 -14.83
N ARG A 59 9.12 12.46 -14.75
CA ARG A 59 8.49 11.33 -15.45
C ARG A 59 9.16 9.98 -15.18
N THR A 60 9.98 9.87 -14.14
CA THR A 60 10.70 8.65 -13.82
C THR A 60 10.01 7.93 -12.69
N TRP A 61 9.38 6.81 -13.02
CA TRP A 61 8.94 5.81 -12.05
C TRP A 61 10.15 4.92 -11.79
N GLY A 62 10.90 5.26 -10.74
CA GLY A 62 12.17 4.62 -10.42
C GLY A 62 12.11 3.79 -9.16
N LEU A 63 13.00 2.81 -9.06
CA LEU A 63 13.32 2.17 -7.79
C LEU A 63 13.95 3.24 -6.89
N SER A 64 13.27 3.66 -5.82
CA SER A 64 13.96 4.25 -4.68
C SER A 64 14.44 3.08 -3.82
N ASP A 65 15.75 2.89 -3.75
CA ASP A 65 16.34 1.82 -2.95
C ASP A 65 15.98 2.06 -1.47
N PHE A 66 15.07 1.25 -0.93
CA PHE A 66 14.80 1.26 0.50
C PHE A 66 15.89 0.44 1.16
N GLY A 67 16.89 1.10 1.74
CA GLY A 67 18.03 0.48 2.43
C GLY A 67 17.67 -0.31 3.70
N SER A 68 16.42 -0.78 3.83
CA SER A 68 15.98 -1.66 4.90
C SER A 68 16.23 -3.11 4.49
N THR A 69 17.03 -3.82 5.29
CA THR A 69 17.18 -5.27 5.20
C THR A 69 16.10 -6.03 5.98
N ASP A 70 15.16 -5.32 6.59
CA ASP A 70 14.12 -5.94 7.39
C ASP A 70 13.09 -6.61 6.47
N TYR A 71 12.92 -7.91 6.64
CA TYR A 71 11.79 -8.63 6.08
C TYR A 71 10.52 -8.01 6.68
N LEU A 72 9.68 -7.41 5.84
CA LEU A 72 8.40 -6.86 6.31
C LEU A 72 7.62 -7.98 7.01
N HIS A 73 7.35 -7.82 8.30
CA HIS A 73 6.54 -8.73 9.07
C HIS A 73 5.11 -8.71 8.51
N PRO A 74 4.58 -9.89 8.13
CA PRO A 74 3.37 -10.02 7.31
C PRO A 74 2.08 -9.51 7.95
N GLU A 75 2.12 -9.09 9.21
CA GLU A 75 0.93 -8.86 10.03
C GLU A 75 0.91 -7.59 10.87
N ASN A 76 2.03 -6.89 11.02
CA ASN A 76 2.12 -5.68 11.86
C ASN A 76 2.92 -4.53 11.24
N ASP A 77 3.52 -4.73 10.08
CA ASP A 77 4.39 -3.69 9.54
C ASP A 77 3.58 -2.58 8.89
N GLU A 78 3.86 -1.36 9.35
CA GLU A 78 3.46 -0.13 8.68
C GLU A 78 4.72 0.46 8.03
N ILE A 79 4.66 0.81 6.76
CA ILE A 79 5.73 1.60 6.13
C ILE A 79 5.33 3.08 6.11
N SER A 80 6.26 3.96 6.48
CA SER A 80 6.10 5.41 6.33
C SER A 80 6.88 5.87 5.11
N LEU A 81 6.22 6.61 4.22
CA LEU A 81 6.78 7.05 2.95
C LEU A 81 6.66 8.57 2.82
N ALA A 82 7.73 9.20 2.34
CA ALA A 82 7.79 10.65 2.16
C ALA A 82 6.97 11.08 0.95
N ILE A 83 6.03 12.00 1.17
CA ILE A 83 5.14 12.53 0.12
C ILE A 83 5.53 13.97 -0.21
N SER A 84 5.02 14.52 -1.31
CA SER A 84 5.26 15.90 -1.72
C SER A 84 3.96 16.71 -1.80
N LEU A 85 4.05 17.99 -1.40
CA LEU A 85 2.93 18.93 -1.52
C LEU A 85 2.77 19.42 -2.95
N ALA A 86 3.89 19.66 -3.63
CA ALA A 86 3.93 20.21 -4.97
C ALA A 86 3.66 19.15 -6.05
N ASN A 87 3.98 17.89 -5.77
CA ASN A 87 3.94 16.80 -6.76
C ASN A 87 3.15 15.60 -6.26
N ILE A 88 2.35 15.02 -7.15
CA ILE A 88 1.75 13.72 -6.90
C ILE A 88 2.86 12.68 -6.82
N THR A 89 2.84 11.89 -5.75
CA THR A 89 3.80 10.83 -5.46
C THR A 89 3.16 9.47 -5.72
N GLY A 90 3.83 8.62 -6.49
CA GLY A 90 3.34 7.28 -6.82
C GLY A 90 4.09 6.20 -6.06
N TYR A 91 3.39 5.22 -5.50
CA TYR A 91 4.00 4.02 -4.88
C TYR A 91 3.41 2.74 -5.43
N ARG A 92 4.26 1.74 -5.66
CA ARG A 92 3.83 0.40 -6.06
C ARG A 92 4.23 -0.65 -5.02
N PHE A 93 3.26 -1.40 -4.55
CA PHE A 93 3.45 -2.53 -3.65
C PHE A 93 3.17 -3.84 -4.38
N SER A 94 3.86 -4.91 -4.00
CA SER A 94 3.53 -6.27 -4.42
C SER A 94 3.33 -7.15 -3.20
N LEU A 95 2.34 -8.04 -3.28
CA LEU A 95 1.89 -8.89 -2.19
C LEU A 95 1.67 -10.32 -2.67
N ILE A 96 1.96 -11.28 -1.80
CA ILE A 96 1.44 -12.65 -1.84
C ILE A 96 0.52 -12.83 -0.63
N VAL A 97 -0.73 -13.19 -0.89
CA VAL A 97 -1.76 -13.38 0.13
C VAL A 97 -2.18 -14.83 0.15
N ILE A 98 -2.11 -15.46 1.32
CA ILE A 98 -2.50 -16.85 1.55
C ILE A 98 -3.65 -16.80 2.55
N ASN A 99 -4.90 -16.93 2.07
CA ASN A 99 -6.07 -16.81 2.93
C ASN A 99 -6.38 -18.12 3.64
N GLY A 100 -6.84 -18.01 4.89
CA GLY A 100 -7.30 -19.14 5.70
C GLY A 100 -8.73 -19.56 5.37
N GLY A 101 -9.36 -20.27 6.29
CA GLY A 101 -10.72 -20.82 6.11
C GLY A 101 -11.85 -19.79 6.09
N ASN A 102 -11.57 -18.51 6.32
CA ASN A 102 -12.58 -17.44 6.34
C ASN A 102 -12.43 -16.54 5.11
N ALA A 103 -13.46 -16.49 4.26
CA ALA A 103 -13.54 -15.50 3.21
C ALA A 103 -13.69 -14.08 3.79
N GLY A 104 -13.25 -13.07 3.05
CA GLY A 104 -13.43 -11.67 3.42
C GLY A 104 -12.71 -10.73 2.46
N ASN A 105 -12.34 -9.54 2.93
CA ASN A 105 -11.68 -8.56 2.08
C ASN A 105 -10.25 -8.33 2.55
N LEU A 106 -9.32 -8.33 1.60
CA LEU A 106 -8.08 -7.58 1.75
C LEU A 106 -8.39 -6.11 1.46
N ASN A 107 -7.95 -5.21 2.33
CA ASN A 107 -8.11 -3.78 2.12
C ASN A 107 -6.82 -3.03 2.43
N LEU A 108 -6.45 -2.10 1.53
CA LEU A 108 -5.39 -1.16 1.81
C LEU A 108 -5.80 -0.26 2.97
N GLN A 109 -4.90 -0.09 3.93
CA GLN A 109 -5.02 0.90 4.98
C GLN A 109 -3.99 2.00 4.79
N TRP A 110 -4.40 3.24 5.05
CA TRP A 110 -3.48 4.36 5.05
C TRP A 110 -3.78 5.36 6.15
N ALA A 111 -2.78 6.18 6.48
CA ALA A 111 -2.96 7.35 7.33
C ALA A 111 -1.86 8.37 7.07
N GLN A 112 -2.15 9.64 7.36
CA GLN A 112 -1.13 10.65 7.57
C GLN A 112 -0.35 10.34 8.85
N LYS A 113 0.99 10.38 8.78
CA LYS A 113 1.83 10.13 9.96
C LYS A 113 1.87 11.33 10.90
N THR A 114 2.09 12.53 10.36
CA THR A 114 2.23 13.77 11.12
C THR A 114 0.93 14.57 11.04
N LYS A 115 0.14 14.65 12.12
CA LYS A 115 -1.23 15.22 12.11
C LYS A 115 -1.34 16.74 12.02
N THR A 116 -0.24 17.49 12.17
CA THR A 116 -0.27 18.96 12.34
C THR A 116 0.03 19.73 11.06
N VAL A 117 -0.07 19.08 9.91
CA VAL A 117 0.21 19.67 8.60
C VAL A 117 -0.95 19.38 7.64
N ALA A 118 -0.92 19.99 6.45
CA ALA A 118 -1.96 19.82 5.45
C ALA A 118 -2.21 18.33 5.14
N ASP A 119 -3.48 18.01 4.88
CA ASP A 119 -3.97 16.64 4.79
C ASP A 119 -3.30 15.85 3.65
N THR A 120 -2.92 14.62 3.96
CA THR A 120 -2.50 13.60 3.01
C THR A 120 -3.74 12.97 2.39
N THR A 121 -3.74 12.82 1.08
CA THR A 121 -4.82 12.20 0.32
C THR A 121 -4.26 11.11 -0.59
N VAL A 122 -4.99 10.00 -0.70
CA VAL A 122 -4.84 9.03 -1.79
C VAL A 122 -5.77 9.47 -2.92
N LEU A 123 -5.23 9.52 -4.13
CA LEU A 123 -5.87 10.12 -5.29
C LEU A 123 -6.53 9.06 -6.19
N GLU A 124 -7.44 9.52 -7.04
CA GLU A 124 -8.04 8.71 -8.10
C GLU A 124 -6.97 8.15 -9.05
N ASN A 125 -7.32 7.07 -9.76
CA ASN A 125 -6.43 6.26 -10.61
C ASN A 125 -5.37 5.46 -9.84
N SER A 126 -5.40 5.47 -8.52
CA SER A 126 -4.85 4.39 -7.70
C SER A 126 -5.61 3.10 -8.00
N CYS A 127 -4.93 1.95 -7.99
CA CYS A 127 -5.53 0.67 -8.30
C CYS A 127 -4.97 -0.48 -7.46
N LEU A 128 -5.80 -1.52 -7.33
CA LEU A 128 -5.42 -2.83 -6.80
C LEU A 128 -5.77 -3.85 -7.88
N ILE A 129 -4.79 -4.67 -8.25
CA ILE A 129 -4.93 -5.72 -9.25
C ILE A 129 -4.53 -7.04 -8.59
N GLY A 130 -5.44 -8.01 -8.59
CA GLY A 130 -5.22 -9.35 -8.05
C GLY A 130 -5.23 -10.41 -9.14
N ASN A 131 -4.31 -11.36 -9.04
CA ASN A 131 -4.32 -12.61 -9.79
C ASN A 131 -4.43 -13.78 -8.81
N GLN A 132 -5.52 -14.54 -8.91
CA GLN A 132 -5.67 -15.77 -8.12
C GLN A 132 -4.69 -16.83 -8.65
N LEU A 133 -3.96 -17.46 -7.75
CA LEU A 133 -2.97 -18.48 -8.04
C LEU A 133 -3.48 -19.90 -7.74
N ALA A 134 -4.33 -20.03 -6.71
CA ALA A 134 -4.98 -21.28 -6.29
C ALA A 134 -6.28 -20.99 -5.54
#